data_AF-A0A558ZSK0-F1
#
_entry.id   AF-A0A558ZSK0-F1
#
_cell.length_a   1.000
_cell.length_b   1.000
_cell.length_c   1.000
_cell.angle_alpha   90.00
_cell.angle_beta   90.00
_cell.angle_gamma   90.00
#
_symmetry.space_group_name_H-M   'P 1'
#
loop_
_entity.id
_entity.type
_entity.pdbx_description
1 polymer ?
#
loop_
_entity_poly.entity_id
_entity_poly.type
_entity_poly.pdbx_seq_one_letter_code
_entity_poly.pdbx_strand_id
1 'polypeptide(L)'
;MKYKGYLIDLDGTIYKGKDRIPEGEAFIHELQKRAIPYLFVTNNTTRTPESVQVMLAQNFNIDTPLSTVYTAPLATIDYMNALGLEKTVYVIGESGLKEAIKAA
;
A
#
# COMPACT_ATOMS: atom_id res chain seq x y z
N MET A 1 -15.45 23.24 3.48
CA MET A 1 -15.58 21.84 2.96
C MET A 1 -14.53 20.97 3.64
N LYS A 2 -14.84 19.69 3.89
CA LYS A 2 -13.86 18.69 4.35
C LYS A 2 -13.64 17.67 3.23
N TYR A 3 -12.41 17.18 3.08
CA TYR A 3 -12.12 16.09 2.14
C TYR A 3 -12.89 14.84 2.55
N LYS A 4 -13.40 14.12 1.54
CA LYS A 4 -14.20 12.90 1.75
C LYS A 4 -13.35 11.64 1.87
N GLY A 5 -12.07 11.70 1.51
CA GLY A 5 -11.12 10.61 1.65
C GLY A 5 -9.69 11.06 1.35
N TYR A 6 -8.73 10.20 1.67
CA TYR A 6 -7.30 10.50 1.60
C TYR A 6 -6.53 9.39 0.89
N LEU A 7 -5.68 9.77 -0.07
CA LEU A 7 -4.63 8.89 -0.61
C LEU A 7 -3.33 9.30 0.06
N ILE A 8 -2.63 8.33 0.65
CA ILE A 8 -1.55 8.62 1.61
C ILE A 8 -0.33 7.81 1.22
N ASP A 9 0.80 8.46 1.03
CA ASP A 9 2.09 7.77 0.87
C ASP A 9 2.54 7.13 2.19
N LEU A 10 3.49 6.20 2.14
CA LEU A 10 4.00 5.49 3.32
C LEU A 10 5.34 6.04 3.79
N ASP A 11 6.43 5.73 3.08
CA ASP A 11 7.79 6.11 3.49
C ASP A 11 8.02 7.60 3.23
N GLY A 12 8.48 8.31 4.25
CA GLY A 12 8.59 9.77 4.28
C GLY A 12 7.32 10.51 4.73
N THR A 13 6.18 9.82 4.88
CA THR A 13 4.90 10.42 5.30
C THR A 13 4.39 9.83 6.62
N ILE A 14 4.28 8.50 6.69
CA ILE A 14 3.78 7.76 7.87
C ILE A 14 4.93 7.25 8.74
N TYR A 15 6.05 6.91 8.11
CA TYR A 15 7.30 6.52 8.76
C TYR A 15 8.48 7.00 7.91
N LYS A 16 9.72 6.89 8.41
CA LYS A 16 10.92 7.19 7.63
C LYS A 16 11.93 6.05 7.76
N GLY A 17 11.98 5.17 6.77
CA GLY A 17 12.80 3.96 6.82
C GLY A 17 12.40 3.05 7.99
N LYS A 18 13.20 3.05 9.07
CA LYS A 18 12.90 2.33 10.31
C LYS A 18 12.40 3.24 11.43
N ASP A 19 12.51 4.55 11.24
CA ASP A 19 12.15 5.54 12.24
C ASP A 19 10.66 5.82 12.16
N ARG A 20 10.05 5.97 13.33
CA ARG A 20 8.63 6.30 13.46
C ARG A 20 8.40 7.79 13.23
N ILE A 21 7.27 8.14 12.61
CA ILE A 21 6.75 9.52 12.56
C ILE A 21 5.45 9.52 13.37
N PRO A 22 5.49 9.89 14.67
CA PRO A 22 4.31 9.83 15.55
C PRO A 22 3.09 10.60 15.02
N GLU A 23 3.32 11.70 14.30
CA GLU A 23 2.28 12.50 13.67
C GLU A 23 1.59 11.75 12.53
N GLY A 24 2.32 10.90 11.80
CA GLY A 24 1.77 10.03 10.77
C GLY A 24 0.86 8.95 11.38
N GLU A 25 1.27 8.35 12.49
CA GLU A 25 0.45 7.41 13.25
C GLU A 25 -0.84 8.07 13.76
N ALA A 26 -0.69 9.22 14.42
CA ALA A 26 -1.82 9.98 14.96
C ALA A 26 -2.80 10.41 13.86
N PHE A 27 -2.29 10.74 12.67
CA PHE A 27 -3.12 11.08 11.52
C PHE A 27 -4.01 9.90 11.10
N ILE A 28 -3.45 8.69 11.00
CA ILE A 28 -4.23 7.49 10.65
C ILE A 28 -5.26 7.16 11.73
N HIS A 29 -4.87 7.22 13.00
CA HIS A 29 -5.83 6.98 14.09
C HIS A 29 -6.99 7.97 14.09
N GLU A 30 -6.74 9.24 13.75
CA GLU A 30 -7.79 10.25 13.66
C GLU A 30 -8.72 10.01 12.46
N LEU A 31 -8.19 9.55 11.32
CA LEU A 31 -9.02 9.14 10.18
C LEU A 31 -9.91 7.95 10.54
N GLN A 32 -9.35 6.93 11.20
CA GLN A 32 -10.08 5.74 11.66
C GLN A 32 -11.17 6.11 12.68
N LYS A 33 -10.83 6.90 13.70
CA LYS A 33 -11.78 7.38 14.72
C LYS A 33 -12.96 8.14 14.12
N ARG A 34 -12.70 8.89 13.05
CA ARG A 34 -13.73 9.68 12.34
C ARG A 34 -14.41 8.92 11.20
N ALA A 35 -14.05 7.65 11.00
CA ALA A 35 -14.51 6.82 9.89
C ALA A 35 -14.35 7.50 8.52
N ILE A 36 -13.24 8.20 8.32
CA ILE A 36 -12.91 8.82 7.04
C ILE A 36 -12.14 7.80 6.20
N PRO A 37 -12.59 7.49 4.98
CA PRO A 37 -11.91 6.51 4.15
C PRO A 37 -10.53 7.01 3.74
N TYR A 38 -9.56 6.10 3.76
CA TYR A 38 -8.22 6.34 3.27
C TYR A 38 -7.66 5.12 2.56
N LEU A 39 -6.65 5.36 1.74
CA LEU A 39 -5.90 4.33 1.03
C LEU A 39 -4.42 4.70 1.10
N PHE A 40 -3.61 3.79 1.62
CA PHE A 40 -2.17 3.86 1.46
C PHE A 40 -1.81 3.54 0.02
N VAL A 41 -1.09 4.46 -0.63
CA VAL A 41 -0.66 4.32 -2.02
C VAL A 41 0.86 4.40 -2.04
N THR A 42 1.53 3.31 -2.40
CA THR A 42 2.99 3.25 -2.41
C THR A 42 3.55 2.68 -3.70
N ASN A 43 4.65 3.29 -4.16
CA ASN A 43 5.39 2.80 -5.33
C ASN A 43 6.36 1.66 -5.00
N ASN A 44 6.39 1.19 -3.75
CA ASN A 44 7.23 0.06 -3.37
C ASN A 44 6.74 -1.23 -4.06
N THR A 45 7.62 -1.85 -4.84
CA THR A 45 7.36 -3.09 -5.59
C THR A 45 7.95 -4.34 -4.94
N THR A 46 8.58 -4.22 -3.78
CA THR A 46 9.31 -5.32 -3.11
C THR A 46 8.48 -6.01 -2.03
N ARG A 47 7.44 -5.36 -1.51
CA ARG A 47 6.56 -5.89 -0.45
C ARG A 47 5.17 -6.19 -0.97
N THR A 48 4.58 -7.29 -0.50
CA THR A 48 3.16 -7.56 -0.70
C THR A 48 2.30 -6.66 0.21
N PRO A 49 1.01 -6.45 -0.11
CA PRO A 49 0.09 -5.73 0.76
C PRO A 49 0.04 -6.27 2.20
N GLU A 50 0.11 -7.59 2.37
CA GLU A 50 0.13 -8.25 3.69
C GLU A 50 1.43 -7.92 4.45
N SER A 51 2.57 -7.95 3.76
CA SER A 51 3.84 -7.55 4.35
C SER A 51 3.83 -6.08 4.80
N VAL A 52 3.19 -5.21 4.03
CA VAL A 52 3.01 -3.79 4.39
C VAL A 52 2.09 -3.67 5.61
N GLN A 53 0.95 -4.36 5.63
CA GLN A 53 0.01 -4.34 6.76
C GLN A 53 0.67 -4.82 8.06
N VAL A 54 1.38 -5.95 8.02
CA VAL A 54 2.10 -6.50 9.18
C VAL A 54 3.17 -5.53 9.66
N MET A 55 3.92 -4.91 8.74
CA MET A 55 4.94 -3.92 9.07
C MET A 55 4.34 -2.68 9.75
N LEU A 56 3.22 -2.16 9.26
CA LEU A 56 2.51 -1.02 9.87
C LEU A 56 2.05 -1.34 11.29
N ALA A 57 1.49 -2.54 11.50
CA ALA A 57 1.01 -2.97 12.80
C ALA A 57 2.15 -3.20 13.81
N GLN A 58 3.22 -3.89 13.38
CA GLN A 58 4.29 -4.31 14.28
C GLN A 58 5.29 -3.20 14.61
N ASN A 59 5.58 -2.31 13.66
CA ASN A 59 6.67 -1.34 13.79
C ASN A 59 6.20 0.12 13.96
N PHE A 60 4.97 0.43 13.52
CA PHE A 60 4.47 1.79 13.41
C PHE A 60 3.12 2.02 14.09
N ASN A 61 2.68 1.11 14.97
CA ASN A 61 1.44 1.24 15.75
C ASN A 61 0.18 1.55 14.92
N ILE A 62 0.14 1.11 13.65
CA ILE A 62 -0.99 1.32 12.76
C ILE A 62 -1.60 -0.04 12.42
N ASP A 63 -2.72 -0.36 13.06
CA ASP A 63 -3.57 -1.47 12.66
C ASP A 63 -4.57 -0.97 11.60
N THR A 64 -4.63 -1.63 10.45
CA THR A 64 -5.42 -1.18 9.30
C THR A 64 -5.90 -2.38 8.49
N PRO A 65 -7.09 -2.34 7.86
CA PRO A 65 -7.51 -3.42 6.96
C PRO A 65 -6.58 -3.57 5.75
N LEU A 66 -6.37 -4.80 5.29
CA LEU A 66 -5.54 -5.09 4.10
C LEU A 66 -6.02 -4.31 2.86
N SER A 67 -7.32 -4.11 2.73
CA SER A 67 -7.96 -3.36 1.64
C SER A 67 -7.58 -1.87 1.60
N THR A 68 -6.91 -1.35 2.63
CA THR A 68 -6.40 0.02 2.66
C THR A 68 -4.99 0.14 2.11
N VAL A 69 -4.39 -0.93 1.58
CA VAL A 69 -3.06 -0.90 0.98
C VAL A 69 -3.14 -1.14 -0.52
N TYR A 70 -2.67 -0.17 -1.31
CA TYR A 70 -2.57 -0.27 -2.76
C TYR A 70 -1.14 0.02 -3.21
N THR A 71 -0.53 -0.95 -3.90
CA THR A 71 0.89 -0.92 -4.27
C THR A 71 1.05 -0.86 -5.79
N ALA A 72 2.21 -0.38 -6.27
CA ALA A 72 2.51 -0.36 -7.70
C ALA A 72 2.38 -1.73 -8.40
N PRO A 73 2.77 -2.88 -7.80
CA PRO A 73 2.49 -4.19 -8.38
C PRO A 73 1.00 -4.48 -8.61
N LEU A 74 0.12 -4.13 -7.64
CA LEU A 74 -1.33 -4.29 -7.81
C LEU A 74 -1.85 -3.44 -8.97
N ALA A 75 -1.45 -2.16 -9.02
CA ALA A 75 -1.82 -1.27 -10.11
C ALA A 75 -1.34 -1.78 -11.49
N THR A 76 -0.15 -2.39 -11.53
CA THR A 76 0.39 -3.00 -12.76
C THR A 76 -0.46 -4.18 -13.21
N ILE A 77 -0.86 -5.05 -12.28
CA ILE A 77 -1.73 -6.21 -12.56
C ILE A 77 -3.11 -5.75 -13.04
N ASP A 78 -3.72 -4.78 -12.36
CA ASP A 78 -5.01 -4.21 -12.76
C ASP A 78 -4.94 -3.65 -14.18
N TYR A 79 -3.86 -2.93 -14.50
CA TYR A 79 -3.63 -2.39 -15.83
C TYR A 79 -3.43 -3.48 -16.89
N MET A 80 -2.59 -4.49 -16.62
CA MET A 80 -2.38 -5.62 -17.53
C MET A 80 -3.68 -6.39 -17.81
N ASN A 81 -4.50 -6.61 -16.78
CA ASN A 81 -5.80 -7.26 -16.92
C ASN A 81 -6.77 -6.41 -17.76
N ALA A 82 -6.77 -5.09 -17.58
CA ALA A 82 -7.60 -4.17 -18.36
C ALA A 82 -7.21 -4.13 -19.86
N LEU A 83 -5.94 -4.38 -20.19
CA LEU A 83 -5.50 -4.48 -21.59
C LEU A 83 -6.05 -5.73 -22.29
N GLY A 84 -6.41 -6.78 -21.55
CA GLY A 84 -7.01 -7.99 -22.11
C GLY A 84 -6.11 -8.74 -23.10
N LEU A 85 -4.79 -8.60 -22.97
CA LEU A 85 -3.81 -9.28 -23.82
C LEU A 85 -3.59 -10.73 -23.37
N GLU A 86 -2.85 -11.49 -24.17
CA GLU A 86 -2.37 -12.81 -23.78
C GLU A 86 -1.60 -12.72 -22.44
N LYS A 87 -1.85 -13.67 -21.53
CA LYS A 87 -1.24 -13.72 -20.19
C LYS A 87 0.20 -14.23 -20.21
N THR A 88 1.04 -13.66 -21.08
CA THR A 88 2.46 -13.95 -21.17
C THR A 88 3.25 -12.66 -20.97
N VAL A 89 4.21 -12.69 -20.03
CA VAL A 89 5.03 -11.51 -19.70
C VAL A 89 6.44 -11.92 -19.33
N TYR A 90 7.40 -11.06 -19.63
CA TYR A 90 8.76 -11.14 -19.12
C TYR A 90 8.95 -10.06 -18.05
N VAL A 91 9.25 -10.47 -16.81
CA VAL A 91 9.27 -9.57 -15.65
C VAL A 91 10.70 -9.29 -15.19
N ILE A 92 11.08 -8.01 -15.18
CA ILE A 92 12.30 -7.51 -14.52
C ILE A 92 11.87 -6.82 -13.22
N GLY A 93 12.38 -7.31 -12.08
CA GLY A 93 12.06 -6.79 -10.77
C GLY A 93 12.31 -7.79 -9.64
N GLU A 94 12.01 -7.36 -8.41
CA GLU A 94 12.17 -8.14 -7.19
C GLU A 94 11.04 -9.17 -6.99
N SER A 95 11.17 -10.01 -5.95
CA SER A 95 10.22 -11.09 -5.64
C SER A 95 8.78 -10.60 -5.48
N GLY A 96 8.56 -9.47 -4.80
CA GLY A 96 7.21 -8.92 -4.59
C GLY A 96 6.43 -8.69 -5.89
N LEU A 97 7.08 -8.13 -6.92
CA LEU A 97 6.47 -7.95 -8.24
C LEU A 97 6.28 -9.29 -8.97
N LYS A 98 7.30 -10.16 -8.94
CA LYS A 98 7.27 -11.45 -9.64
C LYS A 98 6.20 -12.39 -9.08
N GLU A 99 6.07 -12.45 -7.77
CA GLU A 99 5.07 -13.26 -7.07
C GLU A 99 3.66 -12.73 -7.32
N ALA A 100 3.48 -11.40 -7.26
CA ALA A 100 2.19 -10.77 -7.55
C ALA A 100 1.73 -11.07 -8.99
N ILE A 101 2.63 -10.92 -9.98
CA ILE A 101 2.31 -11.25 -11.38
C ILE A 101 2.04 -12.75 -11.57
N LYS A 102 2.80 -13.62 -10.89
CA LYS A 102 2.59 -15.07 -10.97
C LYS A 102 1.24 -15.52 -10.37
N ALA A 103 0.71 -14.76 -9.41
CA ALA A 103 -0.56 -15.07 -8.75
C ALA A 103 -1.81 -14.51 -9.46
N ALA A 104 -1.65 -13.65 -10.48
CA ALA A 104 -2.72 -12.95 -11.20
C ALA A 104 -3.19 -13.68 -12.48
#